data_AF-B9JJ66-F1
#
_entry.id   AF-B9JJ66-F1
#
_cell.length_a   1.000
_cell.length_b   1.000
_cell.length_c   1.000
_cell.angle_alpha   90.00
_cell.angle_beta   90.00
_cell.angle_gamma   90.00
#
_symmetry.space_group_name_H-M   'P 1'
#
loop_
_entity.id
_entity.type
_entity.pdbx_description
1 polymer ?
#
loop_
_entity_poly.entity_id
_entity_poly.type
_entity_poly.pdbx_seq_one_letter_code
_entity_poly.pdbx_strand_id
1 'polypeptide(L)'
;MGQEQISAEIGASILATFALAGPMLGLAAILGLVIAIFQAATQIQEQTIAQIVKIFVLSFVLLVFGRALATPLLEHSIHIFNDFPTMVQ
;
A
#
# COMPACT_ATOMS: atom_id res chain seq x y z
N MET A 1 18.39 8.20 -23.72
CA MET A 1 17.18 8.57 -22.94
C MET A 1 16.67 9.96 -23.32
N GLY A 2 15.44 10.04 -23.84
CA GLY A 2 14.71 11.32 -23.93
C GLY A 2 14.05 11.66 -22.60
N GLN A 3 13.86 12.94 -22.28
CA GLN A 3 13.17 13.38 -21.06
C GLN A 3 11.75 12.81 -20.94
N GLU A 4 11.09 12.51 -22.06
CA GLU A 4 9.76 11.89 -22.12
C GLU A 4 9.74 10.43 -21.63
N GLN A 5 10.84 9.71 -21.81
CA GLN A 5 10.93 8.31 -21.41
C GLN A 5 11.09 8.20 -19.88
N ILE A 6 11.88 9.10 -19.29
CA ILE A 6 12.06 9.18 -17.84
C ILE A 6 10.73 9.57 -17.15
N SER A 7 9.99 10.53 -17.70
CA SER A 7 8.70 10.93 -17.12
C SER A 7 7.64 9.82 -17.21
N ALA A 8 7.66 9.02 -18.28
CA ALA A 8 6.79 7.85 -18.41
C ALA A 8 7.10 6.77 -17.36
N GLU A 9 8.38 6.44 -17.13
CA GLU A 9 8.79 5.47 -16.12
C GLU A 9 8.47 5.91 -14.69
N ILE A 10 8.59 7.21 -14.40
CA ILE A 10 8.17 7.79 -13.13
C ILE A 10 6.65 7.63 -12.96
N GLY A 11 5.86 7.91 -14.00
CA GLY A 11 4.41 7.72 -13.99
C GLY A 11 4.00 6.26 -13.71
N ALA A 12 4.65 5.31 -14.39
CA ALA A 12 4.41 3.88 -14.18
C ALA A 12 4.76 3.43 -12.75
N SER A 13 5.87 3.94 -12.19
CA SER A 13 6.28 3.65 -10.82
C SER A 13 5.29 4.16 -9.77
N ILE A 14 4.72 5.35 -10.00
CA ILE A 14 3.68 5.93 -9.14
C ILE A 14 2.40 5.08 -9.21
N LEU A 15 1.98 4.67 -10.42
CA LEU A 15 0.82 3.79 -10.60
C LEU A 15 1.01 2.43 -9.93
N ALA A 16 2.20 1.82 -10.04
CA ALA A 16 2.52 0.57 -9.36
C ALA A 16 2.46 0.71 -7.83
N THR A 17 2.96 1.85 -7.30
CA THR A 17 2.86 2.17 -5.87
C THR A 17 1.40 2.39 -5.44
N PHE A 18 0.60 3.04 -6.27
CA PHE A 18 -0.82 3.27 -5.98
C PHE A 18 -1.63 1.97 -6.05
N ALA A 19 -1.27 1.04 -6.94
CA ALA A 19 -1.87 -0.28 -7.01
C ALA A 19 -1.60 -1.11 -5.74
N LEU A 20 -0.41 -0.96 -5.12
CA LEU A 20 -0.13 -1.50 -3.79
C LEU A 20 -0.92 -0.76 -2.70
N ALA A 21 -0.75 0.56 -2.62
CA ALA A 21 -1.15 1.35 -1.46
C ALA A 21 -2.66 1.59 -1.43
N GLY A 22 -3.32 1.74 -2.58
CA GLY A 22 -4.74 2.07 -2.69
C GLY A 22 -5.66 1.10 -1.95
N PRO A 23 -5.60 -0.22 -2.23
CA PRO A 23 -6.43 -1.21 -1.54
C PRO A 23 -6.17 -1.23 -0.03
N MET A 24 -4.90 -1.12 0.37
CA MET A 24 -4.50 -1.18 1.77
C MET A 24 -4.94 0.08 2.55
N LEU A 25 -4.82 1.26 1.93
CA LEU A 25 -5.29 2.52 2.49
C LEU A 25 -6.81 2.55 2.62
N GLY A 26 -7.53 2.06 1.62
CA GLY A 26 -8.99 1.93 1.68
C GLY A 26 -9.44 1.02 2.83
N LEU A 27 -8.83 -0.15 2.96
CA LEU A 27 -9.06 -1.06 4.09
C LEU A 27 -8.75 -0.41 5.44
N ALA A 28 -7.58 0.24 5.56
CA ALA A 28 -7.18 0.91 6.78
C ALA A 28 -8.11 2.06 7.17
N ALA A 29 -8.63 2.80 6.18
CA ALA A 29 -9.58 3.89 6.39
C ALA A 29 -10.94 3.37 6.89
N ILE A 30 -11.50 2.34 6.24
CA ILE A 30 -12.77 1.73 6.64
C ILE A 30 -12.65 1.16 8.05
N LEU A 31 -11.61 0.38 8.33
CA LEU A 31 -11.37 -0.21 9.64
C LEU A 31 -11.12 0.84 10.71
N GLY A 32 -10.35 1.87 10.39
CA GLY A 32 -10.11 3.00 11.29
C GLY A 32 -11.39 3.73 11.67
N LEU A 33 -12.29 3.94 10.71
CA LEU A 33 -13.60 4.54 10.94
C LEU A 33 -14.47 3.67 11.84
N VAL A 34 -14.56 2.37 11.56
CA VAL A 34 -15.33 1.42 12.37
C VAL A 34 -14.84 1.44 13.82
N ILE A 35 -13.52 1.31 14.02
CA ILE A 35 -12.90 1.32 15.35
C ILE A 35 -13.14 2.66 16.07
N ALA A 36 -13.10 3.79 15.37
CA ALA A 36 -13.37 5.11 15.94
C ALA A 36 -14.83 5.26 16.40
N ILE A 37 -15.79 4.75 15.63
CA ILE A 37 -17.21 4.76 16.00
C ILE A 37 -17.44 3.91 17.25
N PHE A 38 -16.84 2.71 17.34
CA PHE A 38 -16.95 1.87 18.53
C PHE A 38 -16.35 2.53 19.77
N GLN A 39 -15.16 3.13 19.66
CA GLN A 39 -14.56 3.89 20.76
C GLN A 39 -15.46 5.03 21.25
N ALA A 40 -16.04 5.78 20.33
CA ALA A 40 -16.94 6.89 20.66
C ALA A 40 -18.24 6.39 21.31
N ALA A 41 -18.82 5.29 20.80
CA ALA A 41 -20.08 4.75 21.29
C ALA A 41 -19.97 4.12 22.68
N THR A 42 -18.85 3.47 23.01
CA THR A 42 -18.66 2.81 24.31
C THR A 42 -17.96 3.68 25.35
N GLN A 43 -17.60 4.93 25.01
CA GLN A 43 -16.81 5.83 25.85
C GLN A 43 -15.46 5.25 26.31
N ILE A 44 -14.94 4.24 25.61
CA ILE A 44 -13.62 3.67 25.91
C ILE A 44 -12.58 4.53 25.19
N GLN A 45 -12.00 5.48 25.93
CA GLN A 45 -10.94 6.38 25.47
C GLN A 45 -9.53 5.83 25.75
N GLU A 46 -9.40 4.55 26.07
CA GLU A 46 -8.11 3.89 26.32
C GLU A 46 -7.35 3.66 25.01
N GLN A 47 -6.49 4.63 24.68
CA GLN A 47 -5.71 4.66 23.43
C GLN A 47 -4.91 3.37 23.18
N THR A 48 -4.45 2.69 24.23
CA THR A 48 -3.67 1.45 24.14
C THR A 48 -4.45 0.29 23.54
N ILE A 49 -5.69 0.05 23.97
CA ILE A 49 -6.53 -1.04 23.42
C ILE A 49 -6.86 -0.76 21.95
N ALA A 50 -7.26 0.47 21.65
CA ALA A 50 -7.53 0.93 20.30
C ALA A 50 -6.35 0.69 19.34
N GLN A 51 -5.15 1.04 19.79
CA GLN A 51 -3.93 0.91 19.01
C GLN A 51 -3.56 -0.56 18.78
N ILE A 52 -3.71 -1.43 19.79
CA ILE A 52 -3.49 -2.87 19.67
C ILE A 52 -4.45 -3.49 18.65
N VAL A 53 -5.75 -3.20 18.75
CA VAL A 53 -6.76 -3.71 17.81
C VAL A 53 -6.42 -3.29 16.38
N LYS A 54 -6.06 -2.02 16.18
CA LYS A 54 -5.70 -1.50 14.85
C LYS A 54 -4.49 -2.21 14.24
N ILE A 55 -3.43 -2.43 15.03
CA ILE A 55 -2.23 -3.14 14.58
C ILE A 55 -2.58 -4.59 14.23
N PHE A 56 -3.29 -5.29 15.11
CA PHE A 56 -3.64 -6.69 14.89
C PHE A 56 -4.44 -6.90 13.59
N VAL A 57 -5.42 -6.03 13.34
CA VAL A 57 -6.23 -6.09 12.12
C VAL A 57 -5.39 -5.81 10.88
N LEU A 58 -4.55 -4.76 10.87
CA LEU A 58 -3.70 -4.44 9.72
C LEU A 58 -2.65 -5.53 9.45
N SER A 59 -2.06 -6.10 10.50
CA SER A 59 -1.16 -7.25 10.39
C SER A 59 -1.87 -8.46 9.81
N PHE A 60 -3.10 -8.77 10.24
CA PHE A 60 -3.88 -9.86 9.68
C PHE A 60 -4.19 -9.65 8.19
N VAL A 61 -4.61 -8.43 7.81
CA VAL A 61 -4.83 -8.08 6.40
C VAL A 61 -3.55 -8.24 5.58
N LEU A 62 -2.40 -7.77 6.08
CA LEU A 62 -1.11 -7.98 5.42
C LEU A 62 -0.71 -9.45 5.31
N LEU A 63 -0.99 -10.28 6.31
CA LEU A 63 -0.69 -11.70 6.22
C LEU A 63 -1.51 -12.41 5.15
N VAL A 64 -2.79 -12.06 5.02
CA VAL A 64 -3.70 -12.67 4.05
C VAL A 64 -3.50 -12.12 2.64
N PHE A 65 -3.39 -10.79 2.51
CA PHE A 65 -3.37 -10.09 1.22
C PHE A 65 -1.97 -9.61 0.81
N GLY A 66 -0.96 -9.73 1.67
CA GLY A 66 0.37 -9.17 1.43
C GLY A 66 1.02 -9.62 0.12
N ARG A 67 0.79 -10.89 -0.28
CA ARG A 67 1.30 -11.41 -1.55
C ARG A 67 0.65 -10.73 -2.76
N ALA A 68 -0.67 -10.59 -2.74
CA ALA A 68 -1.42 -9.91 -3.80
C ALA A 68 -1.06 -8.41 -3.88
N LEU A 69 -0.91 -7.78 -2.72
CA LEU A 69 -0.51 -6.37 -2.60
C LEU A 69 0.90 -6.14 -3.15
N ALA A 70 1.86 -7.02 -2.85
CA ALA A 70 3.25 -6.87 -3.31
C ALA A 70 3.47 -7.16 -4.80
N THR A 71 2.56 -7.90 -5.46
CA THR A 71 2.75 -8.38 -6.84
C THR A 71 3.00 -7.25 -7.86
N PRO A 72 2.20 -6.16 -7.92
CA PRO A 72 2.41 -5.09 -8.90
C PRO A 72 3.75 -4.38 -8.77
N LEU A 73 4.26 -4.22 -7.54
CA LEU A 73 5.57 -3.61 -7.30
C LEU A 73 6.72 -4.53 -7.69
N LEU A 74 6.57 -5.83 -7.46
CA LEU A 74 7.57 -6.82 -7.88
C LEU A 74 7.65 -6.90 -9.39
N GLU A 75 6.51 -6.95 -10.08
CA GLU A 75 6.43 -6.95 -11.54
C GLU A 75 7.05 -5.68 -12.14
N HIS A 76 6.71 -4.50 -11.59
CA HIS A 76 7.29 -3.24 -12.02
C HIS A 76 8.80 -3.17 -11.77
N SER A 77 9.27 -3.67 -10.63
CA SER A 77 10.70 -3.73 -10.33
C SER A 77 11.44 -4.61 -11.35
N ILE A 78 10.91 -5.80 -11.65
CA ILE A 78 11.49 -6.72 -12.63
C ILE A 78 11.54 -6.07 -14.03
N HIS A 79 10.48 -5.35 -14.42
CA HIS A 79 10.44 -4.61 -15.69
C HIS A 79 11.58 -3.60 -15.80
N ILE A 80 11.76 -2.74 -14.78
CA ILE A 80 12.85 -1.74 -14.75
C ILE A 80 14.23 -2.41 -14.83
N PHE A 81 14.46 -3.50 -14.09
CA PHE A 81 15.75 -4.19 -14.13
C PHE A 81 16.05 -4.85 -15.47
N ASN A 82 15.04 -5.40 -16.14
CA ASN A 82 15.19 -6.01 -17.46
C ASN A 82 15.41 -5.00 -18.58
N ASP A 83 14.80 -3.81 -18.47
CA ASP A 83 14.92 -2.76 -19.47
C ASP A 83 16.13 -1.85 -19.24
N PHE A 84 16.74 -1.91 -18.04
CA PHE A 84 17.92 -1.11 -17.70
C PHE A 84 19.08 -1.24 -18.71
N PRO A 85 19.46 -2.43 -19.21
CA PRO A 85 20.51 -2.57 -20.22
C PRO A 85 20.19 -1.87 -21.55
N THR A 86 18.92 -1.90 -21.97
CA THR A 86 18.44 -1.21 -23.17
C THR A 86 18.31 0.30 -22.97
N MET A 87 18.19 0.76 -21.73
CA MET A 87 18.11 2.18 -21.38
C MET A 87 19.48 2.88 -21.33
N VAL A 88 20.55 2.10 -21.15
CA VAL A 88 21.96 2.59 -21.12
C VAL A 88 22.58 2.73 -22.51
N GLN A 89 22.01 2.05 -23.52
CA GLN A 89 22.42 2.17 -24.93
C GLN A 89 21.81 3.41 -25.59
#